data_AF-A0A8B7DN45-F1
#
_entry.id   AF-A0A8B7DN45-F1
#
_cell.length_a   1.000
_cell.length_b   1.000
_cell.length_c   1.000
_cell.angle_alpha   90.00
_cell.angle_beta   90.00
_cell.angle_gamma   90.00
#
_symmetry.space_group_name_H-M   'P 1'
#
loop_
_entity.id
_entity.type
_entity.pdbx_description
1 polymer ?
#
loop_
_entity_poly.entity_id
_entity_poly.type
_entity_poly.pdbx_seq_one_letter_code
_entity_poly.pdbx_strand_id
1 'polypeptide(L)'
;MEAIRKKMATLRKNLEDSEKAAQEAEDELNSVNQRANEVEEKLEELIKLKTTIEDKLDEADEREKLLKLSLAEAEKNQDEGLRVKRELEHRGNAGSSQLQRLERELSELLAKNEKVTAKLEKVTKEIADLETKQDIEEERCADLDHRVRELEPEMIQIGNMLRSSKINESKATVRMESSDEKLEKMHVKLEEIEERVRRTAAREEDLELKMTELEGVLQAAKDEYTRAKAELDATIQELSEL
;
A
#
# COMPACT_ATOMS: atom_id res chain seq x y z
N MET A 1 40.35 158.83 -66.16
CA MET A 1 39.23 158.11 -66.82
C MET A 1 39.56 156.64 -67.08
N GLU A 2 40.75 156.28 -67.57
CA GLU A 2 41.14 154.88 -67.81
C GLU A 2 41.30 154.03 -66.53
N ALA A 3 41.89 154.59 -65.46
CA ALA A 3 42.06 153.86 -64.19
C ALA A 3 40.71 153.41 -63.58
N ILE A 4 39.65 154.21 -63.75
CA ILE A 4 38.30 153.90 -63.27
C ILE A 4 37.65 152.81 -64.14
N ARG A 5 37.82 152.87 -65.47
CA ARG A 5 37.35 151.80 -66.38
C ARG A 5 38.03 150.47 -66.12
N LYS A 6 39.35 150.47 -65.87
CA LYS A 6 40.12 149.27 -65.53
C LYS A 6 39.66 148.67 -64.21
N LYS A 7 39.43 149.50 -63.18
CA LYS A 7 38.89 149.10 -61.88
C LYS A 7 37.46 148.55 -61.97
N MET A 8 36.61 149.16 -62.81
CA MET A 8 35.24 148.67 -63.05
C MET A 8 35.24 147.35 -63.81
N ALA A 9 36.18 147.14 -64.75
CA ALA A 9 36.32 145.87 -65.46
C ALA A 9 36.83 144.75 -64.54
N THR A 10 37.81 145.01 -63.66
CA THR A 10 38.24 144.03 -62.64
C THR A 10 37.15 143.76 -61.61
N LEU A 11 36.41 144.77 -61.15
CA LEU A 11 35.30 144.56 -60.22
C LEU A 11 34.17 143.72 -60.86
N ARG A 12 33.85 143.94 -62.14
CA ARG A 12 32.87 143.10 -62.86
C ARG A 12 33.35 141.66 -63.03
N LYS A 13 34.62 141.46 -63.39
CA LYS A 13 35.19 140.11 -63.49
C LYS A 13 35.23 139.41 -62.14
N ASN A 14 35.62 140.11 -61.08
CA ASN A 14 35.61 139.56 -59.72
C ASN A 14 34.19 139.25 -59.24
N LEU A 15 33.19 140.05 -59.64
CA LEU A 15 31.78 139.78 -59.36
C LEU A 15 31.33 138.50 -60.08
N GLU A 16 31.63 138.39 -61.38
CA GLU A 16 31.27 137.22 -62.19
C GLU A 16 31.98 135.93 -61.74
N ASP A 17 33.26 136.02 -61.36
CA ASP A 17 34.03 134.91 -60.78
C ASP A 17 33.49 134.53 -59.38
N SER A 18 33.03 135.51 -58.58
CA SER A 18 32.41 135.29 -57.27
C SER A 18 31.00 134.71 -57.38
N GLU A 19 30.23 135.09 -58.39
CA GLU A 19 28.89 134.55 -58.68
C GLU A 19 29.00 133.09 -59.15
N LYS A 20 29.98 132.76 -60.01
CA LYS A 20 30.26 131.37 -60.39
C LYS A 20 30.69 130.51 -59.22
N ALA A 21 31.62 131.01 -58.39
CA ALA A 21 32.05 130.28 -57.19
C ALA A 21 30.91 130.09 -56.18
N ALA A 22 29.99 131.06 -56.06
CA ALA A 22 28.80 130.93 -55.23
C ALA A 22 27.83 129.87 -55.78
N GLN A 23 27.61 129.85 -57.11
CA GLN A 23 26.76 128.85 -57.76
C GLN A 23 27.34 127.43 -57.62
N GLU A 24 28.64 127.26 -57.84
CA GLU A 24 29.32 125.97 -57.67
C GLU A 24 29.24 125.49 -56.21
N ALA A 25 29.42 126.38 -55.23
CA ALA A 25 29.25 126.05 -53.82
C ALA A 25 27.80 125.71 -53.45
N GLU A 26 26.80 126.36 -54.08
CA GLU A 26 25.38 126.07 -53.88
C GLU A 26 24.98 124.72 -54.47
N ASP A 27 25.50 124.38 -55.66
CA ASP A 27 25.30 123.07 -56.30
C ASP A 27 25.96 121.94 -55.50
N GLU A 28 27.19 122.16 -54.99
CA GLU A 28 27.87 121.23 -54.09
C GLU A 28 27.10 121.05 -52.77
N LEU A 29 26.62 122.14 -52.17
CA LEU A 29 25.81 122.10 -50.94
C LEU A 29 24.51 121.32 -51.17
N ASN A 30 23.84 121.52 -52.30
CA ASN A 30 22.63 120.78 -52.66
C ASN A 30 22.91 119.28 -52.86
N SER A 31 24.02 118.92 -53.51
CA SER A 31 24.44 117.52 -53.69
C SER A 31 24.79 116.85 -52.35
N VAL A 32 25.51 117.55 -51.47
CA VAL A 32 25.83 117.07 -50.12
C VAL A 32 24.56 116.89 -49.29
N ASN A 33 23.61 117.84 -49.35
CA ASN A 33 22.33 117.73 -48.64
C ASN A 33 21.49 116.55 -49.14
N GLN A 34 21.43 116.31 -50.45
CA GLN A 34 20.74 115.13 -50.99
C GLN A 34 21.38 113.83 -50.48
N ARG A 35 22.72 113.73 -50.50
CA ARG A 35 23.43 112.58 -49.94
C ARG A 35 23.24 112.42 -48.44
N ALA A 36 23.18 113.51 -47.69
CA ALA A 36 22.91 113.48 -46.26
C ALA A 36 21.52 112.89 -45.99
N ASN A 37 20.49 113.39 -46.69
CA ASN A 37 19.12 112.88 -46.59
C ASN A 37 19.03 111.39 -46.92
N GLU A 38 19.67 110.93 -48.01
CA GLU A 38 19.68 109.50 -48.37
C GLU A 38 20.35 108.61 -47.31
N VAL A 39 21.40 109.12 -46.64
CA VAL A 39 22.08 108.39 -45.56
C VAL A 39 21.23 108.37 -44.31
N GLU A 40 20.55 109.47 -43.98
CA GLU A 40 19.62 109.55 -42.86
C GLU A 40 18.43 108.58 -43.06
N GLU A 41 17.84 108.52 -44.25
CA GLU A 41 16.76 107.56 -44.57
C GLU A 41 17.24 106.11 -44.39
N LYS A 42 18.41 105.75 -44.93
CA LYS A 42 18.99 104.41 -44.75
C LYS A 42 19.33 104.11 -43.29
N LEU A 43 19.79 105.10 -42.55
CA LEU A 43 20.08 104.96 -41.12
C LEU A 43 18.78 104.66 -40.35
N GLU A 44 17.68 105.37 -40.64
CA GLU A 44 16.38 105.08 -40.06
C GLU A 44 15.87 103.67 -40.39
N GLU A 45 16.02 103.22 -41.64
CA GLU A 45 15.66 101.86 -42.05
C GLU A 45 16.47 100.80 -41.31
N LEU A 46 17.78 100.99 -41.21
CA LEU A 46 18.67 100.09 -40.48
C LEU A 46 18.36 100.07 -38.97
N ILE A 47 17.98 101.19 -38.38
CA ILE A 47 17.54 101.26 -36.98
C ILE A 47 16.25 100.44 -36.80
N LYS A 48 15.25 100.61 -37.66
CA LYS A 48 14.00 99.81 -37.63
C LYS A 48 14.26 98.32 -37.82
N LEU A 49 15.18 97.98 -38.73
CA LEU A 49 15.59 96.59 -38.95
C LEU A 49 16.27 96.01 -37.71
N LYS A 50 17.19 96.78 -37.10
CA LYS A 50 17.89 96.39 -35.86
C LYS A 50 16.88 96.09 -34.75
N THR A 51 15.94 96.99 -34.48
CA THR A 51 14.94 96.77 -33.42
C THR A 51 14.09 95.53 -33.71
N THR A 52 13.67 95.33 -34.96
CA THR A 52 12.90 94.14 -35.35
C THR A 52 13.69 92.83 -35.16
N ILE A 53 15.01 92.86 -35.39
CA ILE A 53 15.88 91.70 -35.17
C ILE A 53 16.08 91.46 -33.67
N GLU A 54 16.24 92.51 -32.87
CA GLU A 54 16.33 92.43 -31.40
C GLU A 54 15.05 91.80 -30.82
N ASP A 55 13.87 92.26 -31.23
CA ASP A 55 12.59 91.69 -30.78
C ASP A 55 12.48 90.19 -31.13
N LYS A 56 12.87 89.81 -32.35
CA LYS A 56 12.86 88.39 -32.78
C LYS A 56 13.87 87.53 -32.04
N LEU A 57 15.01 88.10 -31.64
CA LEU A 57 16.02 87.40 -30.86
C LEU A 57 15.49 87.14 -29.45
N ASP A 58 14.86 88.13 -28.83
CA ASP A 58 14.24 87.98 -27.50
C ASP A 58 13.11 86.92 -27.53
N GLU A 59 12.26 86.92 -28.56
CA GLU A 59 11.24 85.88 -28.76
C GLU A 59 11.86 84.48 -28.92
N ALA A 60 12.97 84.37 -29.65
CA ALA A 60 13.67 83.10 -29.85
C ALA A 60 14.30 82.60 -28.54
N ASP A 61 14.89 83.49 -27.75
CA ASP A 61 15.48 83.17 -26.44
C ASP A 61 14.43 82.71 -25.43
N GLU A 62 13.25 83.35 -25.41
CA GLU A 62 12.12 82.89 -24.59
C GLU A 62 11.64 81.51 -25.01
N ARG A 63 11.52 81.27 -26.32
CA ARG A 63 11.13 79.97 -26.85
C ARG A 63 12.18 78.89 -26.53
N GLU A 64 13.46 79.21 -26.60
CA GLU A 64 14.54 78.30 -26.23
C GLU A 64 14.45 77.90 -24.75
N LYS A 65 14.22 78.86 -23.84
CA LYS A 65 14.05 78.59 -22.41
C LYS A 65 12.88 77.64 -22.15
N LEU A 66 11.74 77.85 -22.82
CA LEU A 66 10.58 76.97 -22.71
C LEU A 66 10.87 75.56 -23.22
N LEU A 67 11.54 75.44 -24.37
CA LEU A 67 11.93 74.13 -24.92
C LEU A 67 12.90 73.38 -24.02
N LYS A 68 13.88 74.07 -23.42
CA LYS A 68 14.79 73.47 -22.43
C LYS A 68 14.06 72.96 -21.20
N LEU A 69 13.08 73.71 -20.71
CA LEU A 69 12.28 73.31 -19.55
C LEU A 69 11.42 72.08 -19.89
N SER A 70 10.78 72.09 -21.06
CA SER A 70 10.01 70.94 -21.55
C SER A 70 10.87 69.70 -21.77
N LEU A 71 12.11 69.86 -22.28
CA LEU A 71 13.07 68.77 -22.43
C LEU A 71 13.45 68.17 -21.07
N ALA A 72 13.77 69.00 -20.08
CA ALA A 72 14.11 68.53 -18.74
C ALA A 72 12.96 67.76 -18.06
N GLU A 73 11.71 68.20 -18.26
CA GLU A 73 10.53 67.47 -17.80
C GLU A 73 10.36 66.13 -18.52
N ALA A 74 10.58 66.08 -19.84
CA ALA A 74 10.51 64.84 -20.61
C ALA A 74 11.60 63.83 -20.18
N GLU A 75 12.83 64.29 -19.95
CA GLU A 75 13.93 63.47 -19.42
C GLU A 75 13.61 62.91 -18.04
N LYS A 76 13.09 63.75 -17.14
CA LYS A 76 12.65 63.31 -15.81
C LYS A 76 11.56 62.24 -15.89
N ASN A 77 10.55 62.45 -16.73
CA ASN A 77 9.47 61.48 -16.93
C ASN A 77 9.99 60.16 -17.52
N GLN A 78 10.99 60.22 -18.42
CA GLN A 78 11.64 59.04 -18.97
C GLN A 78 12.40 58.26 -17.89
N ASP A 79 13.17 58.95 -17.03
CA ASP A 79 13.91 58.32 -15.94
C ASP A 79 12.98 57.64 -14.93
N GLU A 80 11.87 58.30 -14.57
CA GLU A 80 10.83 57.72 -13.73
C GLU A 80 10.19 56.50 -14.41
N GLY A 81 9.89 56.59 -15.71
CA GLY A 81 9.37 55.48 -16.50
C GLY A 81 10.32 54.27 -16.55
N LEU A 82 11.63 54.51 -16.70
CA LEU A 82 12.64 53.45 -16.66
C LEU A 82 12.75 52.81 -15.28
N ARG A 83 12.63 53.59 -14.21
CA ARG A 83 12.61 53.06 -12.84
C ARG A 83 11.39 52.15 -12.62
N VAL A 84 10.21 52.61 -13.00
CA VAL A 84 8.96 51.82 -12.91
C VAL A 84 9.08 50.53 -13.73
N LYS A 85 9.61 50.62 -14.95
CA LYS A 85 9.83 49.45 -15.81
C LYS A 85 10.73 48.40 -15.14
N ARG A 86 11.86 48.81 -14.56
CA ARG A 86 12.77 47.89 -13.85
C ARG A 86 12.09 47.22 -12.64
N GLU A 87 11.29 47.96 -11.90
CA GLU A 87 10.57 47.42 -10.75
C GLU A 87 9.51 46.40 -11.20
N LEU A 88 8.78 46.67 -12.28
CA LEU A 88 7.82 45.73 -12.87
C LEU A 88 8.51 44.48 -13.40
N GLU A 89 9.66 44.61 -14.08
CA GLU A 89 10.47 43.46 -14.52
C GLU A 89 10.94 42.61 -13.35
N HIS A 90 11.44 43.24 -12.28
CA HIS A 90 11.85 42.52 -11.08
C HIS A 90 10.67 41.78 -10.43
N ARG A 91 9.51 42.44 -10.30
CA ARG A 91 8.29 41.83 -9.77
C ARG A 91 7.79 40.69 -10.65
N GLY A 92 7.85 40.84 -11.97
CA GLY A 92 7.49 39.80 -12.94
C GLY A 92 8.40 38.58 -12.81
N ASN A 93 9.71 38.78 -12.74
CA ASN A 93 10.69 37.70 -12.57
C ASN A 93 10.55 36.98 -11.22
N ALA A 94 10.33 37.73 -10.14
CA ALA A 94 10.09 37.15 -8.82
C ALA A 94 8.78 36.35 -8.80
N GLY A 95 7.71 36.89 -9.39
CA GLY A 95 6.43 36.21 -9.52
C GLY A 95 6.52 34.94 -10.36
N SER A 96 7.20 34.98 -11.50
CA SER A 96 7.46 33.80 -12.34
C SER A 96 8.25 32.73 -11.60
N SER A 97 9.28 33.12 -10.83
CA SER A 97 10.08 32.16 -10.06
C SER A 97 9.28 31.52 -8.94
N GLN A 98 8.44 32.29 -8.26
CA GLN A 98 7.54 31.78 -7.23
C GLN A 98 6.49 30.83 -7.83
N LEU A 99 5.93 31.18 -8.98
CA LEU A 99 4.96 30.35 -9.70
C LEU A 99 5.57 29.01 -10.11
N GLN A 100 6.77 29.01 -10.70
CA GLN A 100 7.49 27.77 -11.03
C GLN A 100 7.76 26.88 -9.80
N ARG A 101 8.08 27.49 -8.64
CA ARG A 101 8.26 26.73 -7.40
C ARG A 101 6.96 26.08 -6.95
N LEU A 102 5.87 26.85 -6.92
CA LEU A 102 4.55 26.35 -6.52
C LEU A 102 4.03 25.26 -7.48
N GLU A 103 4.28 25.36 -8.78
CA GLU A 103 3.93 24.33 -9.76
C GLU A 103 4.67 23.01 -9.51
N ARG A 104 5.97 23.08 -9.18
CA ARG A 104 6.76 21.89 -8.81
C ARG A 104 6.23 21.26 -7.51
N GLU A 105 6.02 22.07 -6.48
CA GLU A 105 5.45 21.60 -5.21
C GLU A 105 4.07 20.95 -5.40
N LEU A 106 3.21 21.56 -6.23
CA LEU A 106 1.90 21.01 -6.57
C LEU A 106 2.04 19.66 -7.30
N SER A 107 2.91 19.58 -8.30
CA SER A 107 3.17 18.33 -9.03
C SER A 107 3.69 17.22 -8.12
N GLU A 108 4.56 17.54 -7.16
CA GLU A 108 5.06 16.57 -6.18
C GLU A 108 3.96 16.10 -5.22
N LEU A 109 3.10 17.01 -4.76
CA LEU A 109 1.98 16.68 -3.89
C LEU A 109 0.94 15.81 -4.61
N LEU A 110 0.65 16.10 -5.88
CA LEU A 110 -0.23 15.26 -6.70
C LEU A 110 0.35 13.85 -6.86
N ALA A 111 1.63 13.73 -7.20
CA ALA A 111 2.28 12.41 -7.33
C ALA A 111 2.32 11.63 -5.99
N LYS A 112 2.47 12.33 -4.85
CA LYS A 112 2.35 11.72 -3.52
C LYS A 112 0.93 11.26 -3.24
N ASN A 113 -0.07 12.06 -3.60
CA ASN A 113 -1.48 11.73 -3.44
C ASN A 113 -1.84 10.48 -4.25
N GLU A 114 -1.47 10.42 -5.53
CA GLU A 114 -1.69 9.25 -6.39
C GLU A 114 -1.07 7.97 -5.79
N LYS A 115 0.15 8.05 -5.25
CA LYS A 115 0.79 6.92 -4.57
C LYS A 115 0.04 6.46 -3.33
N VAL A 116 -0.52 7.39 -2.55
CA VAL A 116 -1.32 7.06 -1.37
C VAL A 116 -2.63 6.42 -1.79
N THR A 117 -3.33 6.98 -2.78
CA THR A 117 -4.57 6.44 -3.32
C THR A 117 -4.38 5.03 -3.86
N ALA A 118 -3.32 4.78 -4.64
CA ALA A 118 -2.99 3.44 -5.12
C ALA A 118 -2.66 2.44 -3.99
N LYS A 119 -2.05 2.90 -2.88
CA LYS A 119 -1.84 2.05 -1.70
C LYS A 119 -3.14 1.75 -0.97
N LEU A 120 -4.01 2.74 -0.83
CA LEU A 120 -5.33 2.54 -0.22
C LEU A 120 -6.15 1.53 -1.01
N GLU A 121 -6.21 1.65 -2.34
CA GLU A 121 -6.91 0.67 -3.18
C GLU A 121 -6.39 -0.76 -3.02
N LYS A 122 -5.07 -0.94 -2.87
CA LYS A 122 -4.47 -2.26 -2.60
C LYS A 122 -4.90 -2.80 -1.25
N VAL A 123 -4.76 -1.99 -0.19
CA VAL A 123 -5.16 -2.39 1.16
C VAL A 123 -6.64 -2.71 1.23
N THR A 124 -7.51 -1.93 0.56
CA THR A 124 -8.94 -2.22 0.50
C THR A 124 -9.23 -3.56 -0.18
N LYS A 125 -8.52 -3.92 -1.26
CA LYS A 125 -8.66 -5.24 -1.89
C LYS A 125 -8.16 -6.37 -0.99
N GLU A 126 -7.01 -6.18 -0.35
CA GLU A 126 -6.47 -7.17 0.60
C GLU A 126 -7.41 -7.40 1.78
N ILE A 127 -8.06 -6.35 2.30
CA ILE A 127 -9.07 -6.47 3.35
C ILE A 127 -10.26 -7.29 2.86
N ALA A 128 -10.80 -6.99 1.68
CA ALA A 128 -11.92 -7.76 1.12
C ALA A 128 -11.57 -9.25 0.91
N ASP A 129 -10.36 -9.53 0.42
CA ASP A 129 -9.86 -10.91 0.26
C ASP A 129 -9.69 -11.62 1.61
N LEU A 130 -9.31 -10.91 2.67
CA LEU A 130 -9.21 -11.47 4.02
C LEU A 130 -10.58 -11.70 4.65
N GLU A 131 -11.53 -10.78 4.45
CA GLU A 131 -12.93 -10.93 4.90
C GLU A 131 -13.56 -12.18 4.28
N THR A 132 -13.43 -12.37 2.97
CA THR A 132 -13.96 -13.58 2.31
C THR A 132 -13.32 -14.87 2.82
N LYS A 133 -12.02 -14.86 3.12
CA LYS A 133 -11.34 -16.03 3.73
C LYS A 133 -11.81 -16.28 5.16
N GLN A 134 -12.06 -15.22 5.91
CA GLN A 134 -12.60 -15.32 7.27
C GLN A 134 -13.98 -15.96 7.23
N ASP A 135 -14.89 -15.49 6.36
CA ASP A 135 -16.23 -16.06 6.21
C ASP A 135 -16.18 -17.57 5.91
N ILE A 136 -15.29 -18.00 5.01
CA ILE A 136 -15.10 -19.43 4.67
C ILE A 136 -14.63 -20.25 5.88
N GLU A 137 -13.66 -19.75 6.65
CA GLU A 137 -13.17 -20.46 7.83
C GLU A 137 -14.20 -20.45 8.98
N GLU A 138 -15.03 -19.41 9.08
CA GLU A 138 -16.15 -19.36 10.03
C GLU A 138 -17.21 -20.41 9.70
N GLU A 139 -17.63 -20.52 8.42
CA GLU A 139 -18.54 -21.58 7.96
C GLU A 139 -17.95 -22.97 8.24
N ARG A 140 -16.67 -23.18 7.93
CA ARG A 140 -15.98 -24.45 8.20
C ARG A 140 -15.93 -24.79 9.69
N CYS A 141 -15.66 -23.81 10.55
CA CYS A 141 -15.69 -24.01 12.00
C CYS A 141 -17.09 -24.40 12.47
N ALA A 142 -18.13 -23.73 11.96
CA ALA A 142 -19.52 -24.04 12.29
C ALA A 142 -19.91 -25.47 11.87
N ASP A 143 -19.48 -25.92 10.69
CA ASP A 143 -19.69 -27.29 10.22
C ASP A 143 -18.98 -28.33 11.10
N LEU A 144 -17.74 -28.04 11.51
CA LEU A 144 -16.98 -28.91 12.42
C LEU A 144 -17.64 -28.99 13.79
N ASP A 145 -18.09 -27.87 14.35
CA ASP A 145 -18.80 -27.83 15.62
C ASP A 145 -20.12 -28.61 15.56
N HIS A 146 -20.84 -28.52 14.43
CA HIS A 146 -22.04 -29.34 14.20
C HIS A 146 -21.71 -30.83 14.22
N ARG A 147 -20.68 -31.23 13.47
CA ARG A 147 -20.25 -32.63 13.40
C ARG A 147 -19.77 -33.18 14.74
N VAL A 148 -19.09 -32.37 15.55
CA VAL A 148 -18.71 -32.74 16.92
C VAL A 148 -19.97 -32.98 17.76
N ARG A 149 -20.94 -32.06 17.74
CA ARG A 149 -22.21 -32.24 18.47
C ARG A 149 -22.99 -33.48 18.04
N GLU A 150 -22.93 -33.88 16.77
CA GLU A 150 -23.58 -35.11 16.29
C GLU A 150 -22.85 -36.37 16.78
N LEU A 151 -21.53 -36.35 16.88
CA LEU A 151 -20.72 -37.51 17.29
C LEU A 151 -20.68 -37.70 18.82
N GLU A 152 -20.85 -36.64 19.61
CA GLU A 152 -20.92 -36.70 21.08
C GLU A 152 -21.91 -37.75 21.62
N PRO A 153 -23.20 -37.79 21.21
CA PRO A 153 -24.15 -38.79 21.69
C PRO A 153 -23.77 -40.21 21.24
N GLU A 154 -23.24 -40.39 20.03
CA GLU A 154 -22.76 -41.69 19.56
C GLU A 154 -21.63 -42.22 20.44
N MET A 155 -20.67 -41.37 20.80
CA MET A 155 -19.57 -41.72 21.69
C MET A 155 -20.07 -42.12 23.09
N ILE A 156 -21.06 -41.41 23.63
CA ILE A 156 -21.71 -41.77 24.90
C ILE A 156 -22.39 -43.14 24.79
N GLN A 157 -23.11 -43.39 23.69
CA GLN A 157 -23.79 -44.65 23.44
C GLN A 157 -22.80 -45.82 23.32
N ILE A 158 -21.71 -45.68 22.56
CA ILE A 158 -20.64 -46.68 22.45
C ILE A 158 -20.01 -46.93 23.81
N GLY A 159 -19.75 -45.88 24.59
CA GLY A 159 -19.24 -46.01 25.96
C GLY A 159 -20.18 -46.80 26.88
N ASN A 160 -21.49 -46.60 26.74
CA ASN A 160 -22.51 -47.40 27.44
C ASN A 160 -22.50 -48.86 26.99
N MET A 161 -22.49 -49.11 25.67
CA MET A 161 -22.43 -50.46 25.10
C MET A 161 -21.18 -51.21 25.58
N LEU A 162 -20.02 -50.55 25.59
CA LEU A 162 -18.76 -51.16 26.05
C LEU A 162 -18.82 -51.53 27.53
N ARG A 163 -19.39 -50.67 28.38
CA ARG A 163 -19.62 -50.98 29.80
C ARG A 163 -20.53 -52.21 29.96
N SER A 164 -21.64 -52.27 29.23
CA SER A 164 -22.54 -53.42 29.25
C SER A 164 -21.86 -54.70 28.74
N SER A 165 -21.06 -54.60 27.68
CA SER A 165 -20.29 -55.71 27.14
C SER A 165 -19.29 -56.24 28.16
N LYS A 166 -18.54 -55.35 28.84
CA LYS A 166 -17.59 -55.73 29.89
C LYS A 166 -18.26 -56.44 31.06
N ILE A 167 -19.45 -56.00 31.47
CA ILE A 167 -20.24 -56.68 32.51
C ILE A 167 -20.67 -58.07 32.04
N ASN A 168 -21.13 -58.21 30.79
CA ASN A 168 -21.53 -59.49 30.23
C ASN A 168 -20.37 -60.47 30.09
N GLU A 169 -19.20 -59.98 29.68
CA GLU A 169 -17.96 -60.74 29.62
C GLU A 169 -17.57 -61.24 31.01
N SER A 170 -17.52 -60.37 32.01
CA SER A 170 -17.23 -60.76 33.41
C SER A 170 -18.21 -61.82 33.93
N LYS A 171 -19.52 -61.69 33.64
CA LYS A 171 -20.51 -62.72 33.97
C LYS A 171 -20.31 -64.03 33.21
N ALA A 172 -19.83 -63.98 31.98
CA ALA A 172 -19.51 -65.18 31.20
C ALA A 172 -18.27 -65.88 31.80
N THR A 173 -17.23 -65.14 32.17
CA THR A 173 -16.03 -65.66 32.84
C THR A 173 -16.39 -66.38 34.13
N VAL A 174 -17.18 -65.77 35.02
CA VAL A 174 -17.62 -66.41 36.28
C VAL A 174 -18.42 -67.69 36.02
N ARG A 175 -19.27 -67.71 34.98
CA ARG A 175 -20.02 -68.92 34.60
C ARG A 175 -19.11 -70.01 34.04
N MET A 176 -18.08 -69.63 33.28
CA MET A 176 -17.08 -70.54 32.75
C MET A 176 -16.28 -71.18 33.90
N GLU A 177 -15.74 -70.36 34.80
CA GLU A 177 -15.04 -70.83 36.01
C GLU A 177 -15.90 -71.79 36.84
N SER A 178 -17.17 -71.46 37.08
CA SER A 178 -18.10 -72.35 37.80
C SER A 178 -18.38 -73.67 37.04
N SER A 179 -18.39 -73.63 35.71
CA SER A 179 -18.58 -74.83 34.89
C SER A 179 -17.32 -75.69 34.91
N ASP A 180 -16.14 -75.10 34.85
CA ASP A 180 -14.85 -75.78 34.96
C ASP A 180 -14.70 -76.47 36.32
N GLU A 181 -15.05 -75.80 37.42
CA GLU A 181 -15.07 -76.42 38.76
C GLU A 181 -16.03 -77.63 38.84
N LYS A 182 -17.18 -77.55 38.18
CA LYS A 182 -18.13 -78.67 38.14
C LYS A 182 -17.61 -79.82 37.30
N LEU A 183 -16.97 -79.52 36.16
CA LEU A 183 -16.33 -80.52 35.31
C LEU A 183 -15.24 -81.26 36.08
N GLU A 184 -14.40 -80.53 36.81
CA GLU A 184 -13.34 -81.11 37.64
C GLU A 184 -13.92 -82.03 38.73
N LYS A 185 -14.96 -81.58 39.45
CA LYS A 185 -15.66 -82.41 40.45
C LYS A 185 -16.28 -83.67 39.83
N MET A 186 -16.79 -83.59 38.60
CA MET A 186 -17.32 -84.75 37.89
C MET A 186 -16.21 -85.68 37.41
N HIS A 187 -15.06 -85.16 36.98
CA HIS A 187 -13.88 -85.95 36.64
C HIS A 187 -13.38 -86.74 37.85
N VAL A 188 -13.20 -86.11 39.00
CA VAL A 188 -12.80 -86.81 40.24
C VAL A 188 -13.79 -87.92 40.60
N LYS A 189 -15.10 -87.65 40.53
CA LYS A 189 -16.12 -88.68 40.79
C LYS A 189 -16.07 -89.82 39.78
N LEU A 190 -15.79 -89.51 38.51
CA LEU A 190 -15.66 -90.53 37.47
C LEU A 190 -14.46 -91.43 37.79
N GLU A 191 -13.30 -90.87 38.11
CA GLU A 191 -12.11 -91.63 38.52
C GLU A 191 -12.37 -92.49 39.77
N GLU A 192 -13.07 -91.96 40.78
CA GLU A 192 -13.47 -92.73 41.97
C GLU A 192 -14.37 -93.92 41.62
N ILE A 193 -15.33 -93.71 40.71
CA ILE A 193 -16.23 -94.76 40.24
C ILE A 193 -15.44 -95.79 39.42
N GLU A 194 -14.55 -95.36 38.53
CA GLU A 194 -13.69 -96.23 37.74
C GLU A 194 -12.79 -97.09 38.63
N GLU A 195 -12.16 -96.52 39.65
CA GLU A 195 -11.36 -97.26 40.63
C GLU A 195 -12.21 -98.21 41.49
N ARG A 196 -13.46 -97.84 41.79
CA ARG A 196 -14.39 -98.76 42.46
C ARG A 196 -14.77 -99.92 41.55
N VAL A 197 -15.08 -99.66 40.28
CA VAL A 197 -15.40 -100.69 39.27
C VAL A 197 -14.20 -101.62 39.08
N ARG A 198 -12.99 -101.08 38.98
CA ARG A 198 -11.74 -101.86 38.89
C ARG A 198 -11.55 -102.77 40.10
N ARG A 199 -11.77 -102.26 41.32
CA ARG A 199 -11.70 -103.07 42.55
C ARG A 199 -12.76 -104.15 42.62
N THR A 200 -14.00 -103.85 42.21
CA THR A 200 -15.06 -104.86 42.17
C THR A 200 -14.77 -105.94 41.13
N ALA A 201 -14.27 -105.57 39.94
CA ALA A 201 -13.89 -106.52 38.90
C ALA A 201 -12.74 -107.43 39.36
N ALA A 202 -11.71 -106.88 40.01
CA ALA A 202 -10.64 -107.69 40.60
C ALA A 202 -11.14 -108.64 41.70
N ARG A 203 -12.09 -108.19 42.53
CA ARG A 203 -12.72 -109.04 43.55
C ARG A 203 -13.61 -110.12 42.95
N GLU A 204 -14.27 -109.83 41.82
CA GLU A 204 -15.07 -110.79 41.07
C GLU A 204 -14.17 -111.89 40.51
N GLU A 205 -13.04 -111.54 39.88
CA GLU A 205 -12.02 -112.49 39.40
C GLU A 205 -11.46 -113.38 40.53
N ASP A 206 -11.13 -112.81 41.69
CA ASP A 206 -10.70 -113.56 42.88
C ASP A 206 -11.77 -114.54 43.39
N LEU A 207 -13.04 -114.15 43.33
CA LEU A 207 -14.16 -115.01 43.76
C LEU A 207 -14.42 -116.11 42.74
N GLU A 208 -14.32 -115.84 41.44
CA GLU A 208 -14.40 -116.85 40.38
C GLU A 208 -13.29 -117.90 40.53
N LEU A 209 -12.05 -117.48 40.80
CA LEU A 209 -10.94 -118.39 41.10
C LEU A 209 -11.26 -119.30 42.29
N LYS A 210 -11.70 -118.72 43.42
CA LYS A 210 -12.09 -119.51 44.60
C LYS A 210 -13.28 -120.44 44.34
N MET A 211 -14.22 -120.00 43.51
CA MET A 211 -15.36 -120.82 43.11
C MET A 211 -14.87 -122.02 42.31
N THR A 212 -13.98 -121.83 41.32
CA THR A 212 -13.37 -122.95 40.57
C THR A 212 -12.53 -123.88 41.45
N GLU A 213 -11.79 -123.36 42.44
CA GLU A 213 -11.07 -124.19 43.42
C GLU A 213 -12.04 -125.03 44.27
N LEU A 214 -13.10 -124.41 44.80
CA LEU A 214 -14.12 -125.11 45.61
C LEU A 214 -14.91 -126.12 44.78
N GLU A 215 -15.23 -125.81 43.52
CA GLU A 215 -15.83 -126.74 42.57
C GLU A 215 -14.90 -127.93 42.32
N GLY A 216 -13.59 -127.68 42.18
CA GLY A 216 -12.56 -128.72 42.10
C GLY A 216 -12.51 -129.61 43.35
N VAL A 217 -12.52 -129.01 44.55
CA VAL A 217 -12.56 -129.75 45.83
C VAL A 217 -13.86 -130.55 45.97
N LEU A 218 -15.01 -129.97 45.59
CA LEU A 218 -16.29 -130.65 45.61
C LEU A 218 -16.31 -131.84 44.64
N GLN A 219 -15.74 -131.68 43.46
CA GLN A 219 -15.63 -132.75 42.49
C GLN A 219 -14.74 -133.87 43.02
N ALA A 220 -13.57 -133.53 43.58
CA ALA A 220 -12.69 -134.51 44.22
C ALA A 220 -13.39 -135.26 45.37
N ALA A 221 -14.14 -134.55 46.23
CA ALA A 221 -14.91 -135.15 47.30
C ALA A 221 -16.07 -136.03 46.79
N LYS A 222 -16.71 -135.67 45.66
CA LYS A 222 -17.70 -136.53 44.99
C LYS A 222 -17.05 -137.78 44.40
N ASP A 223 -15.86 -137.66 43.82
CA ASP A 223 -15.11 -138.79 43.29
C ASP A 223 -14.65 -139.73 44.43
N GLU A 224 -14.22 -139.18 45.57
CA GLU A 224 -13.93 -139.96 46.79
C GLU A 224 -15.19 -140.61 47.37
N TYR A 225 -16.32 -139.89 47.45
CA TYR A 225 -17.59 -140.45 47.93
C TYR A 225 -18.10 -141.56 47.01
N THR A 226 -18.01 -141.38 45.69
CA THR A 226 -18.40 -142.42 44.72
C THR A 226 -17.47 -143.62 44.77
N ARG A 227 -16.16 -143.42 44.99
CA ARG A 227 -15.20 -144.49 45.24
C ARG A 227 -15.49 -145.23 46.54
N ALA A 228 -15.69 -144.51 47.64
CA ALA A 228 -16.05 -145.11 48.93
C ALA A 228 -17.41 -145.81 48.87
N LYS A 229 -18.37 -145.28 48.11
CA LYS A 229 -19.65 -145.94 47.85
C LYS A 229 -19.47 -147.19 47.00
N ALA A 230 -18.60 -147.18 45.99
CA ALA A 230 -18.29 -148.38 45.21
C ALA A 230 -17.57 -149.44 46.06
N GLU A 231 -16.69 -149.03 46.98
CA GLU A 231 -16.04 -149.92 47.97
C GLU A 231 -17.07 -150.45 48.99
N LEU A 232 -18.06 -149.63 49.39
CA LEU A 232 -19.17 -150.07 50.24
C LEU A 232 -20.10 -151.05 49.50
N ASP A 233 -20.46 -150.75 48.26
CA ASP A 233 -21.30 -151.62 47.43
C ASP A 233 -20.57 -152.95 47.16
N ALA A 234 -19.25 -152.93 46.96
CA ALA A 234 -18.41 -154.12 46.84
C ALA A 234 -18.35 -154.93 48.16
N THR A 235 -18.19 -154.29 49.31
CA THR A 235 -18.21 -154.98 50.62
C THR A 235 -19.58 -155.51 51.00
N ILE A 236 -20.67 -154.84 50.60
CA ILE A 236 -22.05 -155.35 50.72
C ILE A 236 -22.26 -156.55 49.79
N GLN A 237 -21.68 -156.53 48.59
CA GLN A 237 -21.66 -157.70 47.71
C GLN A 237 -20.89 -158.88 48.31
N GLU A 238 -19.70 -158.62 48.87
CA GLU A 238 -18.89 -159.64 49.57
C GLU A 238 -19.60 -160.21 50.82
N LEU A 239 -20.38 -159.39 51.54
CA LEU A 239 -21.23 -159.84 52.64
C LEU A 239 -22.48 -160.61 52.18
N SER A 240 -22.94 -160.42 50.95
CA SER A 240 -24.08 -161.14 50.36
C SER A 240 -23.67 -162.49 49.76
N GLU A 241 -22.36 -162.73 49.60
CA GLU A 241 -21.76 -163.98 49.11
C GLU A 241 -21.19 -164.87 50.23
N LEU A 242 -21.48 -164.54 51.51
CA LEU A 242 -21.19 -165.33 52.72
C LEU A 242 -22.48 -165.71 53.45
#